data_AF-B9MN38-F1
#
_entry.id   AF-B9MN38-F1
#
_cell.length_a   1.000
_cell.length_b   1.000
_cell.length_c   1.000
_cell.angle_alpha   90.00
_cell.angle_beta   90.00
_cell.angle_gamma   90.00
#
_symmetry.space_group_name_H-M   'P 1'
#
loop_
_entity.id
_entity.type
_entity.pdbx_description
1 polymer ?
#
loop_
_entity_poly.entity_id
_entity_poly.type
_entity_poly.pdbx_seq_one_letter_code
_entity_poly.pdbx_strand_id
1 'polypeptide(L)'
;MLIYDENKDKEILRWQKRYESLPEDVRRRLDEWNEMISQLDRENRTEEYQLRVIKRSRVEPKAGDVFVLSPREGLYFYGKVMVAKIKNETNSFINGAYSVFIFKCKSRKPDMSGYKPDYNNLLIPPAIVPRWYWTSGRFYNVGHEEITEEEKRLDYGFYEKMRNIFRKEDGTILKREPKIWGGYGITTYIGIAYAVQRELVIDPSLAEFDE
;
A
#
# COMPACT_ATOMS: atom_id res chain seq x y z
N MET A 1 7.76 -17.93 -27.26
CA MET A 1 8.55 -16.71 -27.45
C MET A 1 7.66 -15.54 -27.05
N LEU A 2 7.81 -15.02 -25.83
CA LEU A 2 7.01 -13.88 -25.37
C LEU A 2 7.61 -12.62 -26.00
N ILE A 3 6.86 -11.97 -26.89
CA ILE A 3 7.24 -10.69 -27.48
C ILE A 3 7.17 -9.66 -26.34
N TYR A 4 8.34 -9.23 -25.87
CA TYR A 4 8.45 -8.08 -24.96
C TYR A 4 8.04 -6.84 -25.75
N ASP A 5 6.87 -6.31 -25.46
CA ASP A 5 6.39 -5.04 -26.00
C ASP A 5 6.98 -3.91 -25.14
N GLU A 6 7.97 -3.20 -25.67
CA GLU A 6 8.69 -2.12 -25.00
C GLU A 6 7.79 -0.93 -24.58
N ASN A 7 6.54 -0.88 -25.06
CA ASN A 7 5.55 0.15 -24.72
C ASN A 7 4.55 -0.26 -23.63
N LYS A 8 4.63 -1.47 -23.06
CA LYS A 8 3.72 -1.87 -21.99
C LYS A 8 4.09 -1.23 -20.66
N ASP A 9 3.08 -0.64 -20.03
CA ASP A 9 3.13 -0.09 -18.68
C ASP A 9 3.74 -1.08 -17.68
N LYS A 10 4.81 -0.67 -16.99
CA LYS A 10 5.52 -1.49 -16.00
C LYS A 10 4.63 -1.99 -14.87
N GLU A 11 3.60 -1.25 -14.46
CA GLU A 11 2.62 -1.73 -13.47
C GLU A 11 1.81 -2.91 -14.01
N ILE A 12 1.36 -2.81 -15.26
CA ILE A 12 0.61 -3.88 -15.94
C ILE A 12 1.49 -5.11 -16.10
N LEU A 13 2.73 -4.94 -16.57
CA LEU A 13 3.67 -6.05 -16.73
C LEU A 13 4.00 -6.73 -15.40
N ARG A 14 4.25 -5.94 -14.34
CA ARG A 14 4.51 -6.46 -13.00
C ARG A 14 3.32 -7.26 -12.47
N TRP A 15 2.11 -6.76 -12.69
CA TRP A 15 0.89 -7.46 -12.29
C TRP A 15 0.67 -8.75 -13.10
N GLN A 16 0.81 -8.70 -14.43
CA GLN A 16 0.69 -9.87 -15.30
C GLN A 16 1.66 -10.97 -14.89
N LYS A 17 2.94 -10.64 -14.73
CA LYS A 17 3.96 -11.59 -14.28
C LYS A 17 3.63 -12.22 -12.93
N ARG A 18 3.12 -11.42 -11.99
CA ARG A 18 2.69 -11.91 -10.68
C ARG A 18 1.50 -12.85 -10.81
N TYR A 19 0.45 -12.42 -11.50
CA TYR A 19 -0.77 -13.20 -11.72
C TYR A 19 -0.45 -14.54 -12.39
N GLU A 20 0.37 -14.54 -13.43
CA GLU A 20 0.80 -15.77 -14.14
C GLU A 20 1.58 -16.74 -13.26
N SER A 21 2.30 -16.23 -12.24
CA SER A 21 3.04 -17.06 -11.27
C SER A 21 2.19 -17.64 -10.14
N LEU A 22 0.91 -17.23 -10.02
CA LEU A 22 0.02 -17.73 -8.98
C LEU A 22 -0.48 -19.15 -9.33
N PRO A 23 -0.71 -20.01 -8.32
CA PRO A 23 -1.42 -21.27 -8.50
C PRO A 23 -2.78 -21.08 -9.18
N GLU A 24 -3.23 -22.09 -9.93
CA GLU A 24 -4.48 -22.02 -10.70
C GLU A 24 -5.70 -21.74 -9.83
N ASP A 25 -5.79 -22.37 -8.65
CA ASP A 25 -6.86 -22.16 -7.69
C ASP A 25 -6.87 -20.73 -7.11
N VAL A 26 -5.69 -20.12 -6.94
CA VAL A 26 -5.56 -18.73 -6.49
C VAL A 26 -6.01 -17.77 -7.61
N ARG A 27 -5.59 -18.03 -8.85
CA ARG A 27 -6.04 -17.22 -10.01
C ARG A 27 -7.54 -17.27 -10.18
N ARG A 28 -8.15 -18.46 -10.09
CA ARG A 28 -9.61 -18.62 -10.17
C ARG A 28 -10.34 -17.79 -9.10
N ARG A 29 -9.93 -17.90 -7.83
CA ARG A 29 -10.51 -17.10 -6.73
C ARG A 29 -10.38 -15.60 -6.98
N LEU A 30 -9.24 -15.18 -7.52
CA LEU A 30 -8.97 -13.79 -7.83
C LEU A 30 -9.83 -13.28 -9.00
N ASP A 31 -10.05 -14.10 -10.02
CA ASP A 31 -10.93 -13.77 -11.15
C ASP A 31 -12.39 -13.68 -10.72
N GLU A 32 -12.87 -14.65 -9.94
CA GLU A 32 -14.21 -14.64 -9.32
C GLU A 32 -14.42 -13.38 -8.47
N TRP A 33 -13.43 -13.02 -7.64
CA TRP A 33 -13.47 -11.80 -6.84
C TRP A 33 -13.50 -10.54 -7.72
N ASN A 34 -12.67 -10.47 -8.77
CA ASN A 34 -12.66 -9.33 -9.68
C ASN A 34 -13.99 -9.18 -10.44
N GLU A 35 -14.58 -10.28 -10.88
CA GLU A 35 -15.87 -10.29 -11.55
C GLU A 35 -16.98 -9.79 -10.60
N MET A 36 -17.04 -10.32 -9.39
CA MET A 36 -17.96 -9.86 -8.34
C MET A 36 -17.81 -8.37 -8.06
N ILE A 37 -16.58 -7.88 -7.82
CA ILE A 37 -16.31 -6.45 -7.59
C ILE A 37 -16.71 -5.61 -8.80
N SER A 38 -16.53 -6.11 -10.03
CA SER A 38 -16.91 -5.38 -11.25
C SER A 38 -18.42 -5.17 -11.39
N GLN A 39 -19.23 -6.05 -10.79
CA GLN A 39 -20.69 -5.99 -10.82
C GLN A 39 -21.29 -5.10 -9.73
N LEU A 40 -20.57 -4.91 -8.62
CA LEU A 40 -20.99 -3.94 -7.60
C LEU A 40 -20.99 -2.53 -8.20
N ASP A 41 -22.05 -1.76 -7.94
CA ASP A 41 -22.07 -0.33 -8.25
C ASP A 41 -21.07 0.43 -7.36
N ARG A 42 -20.85 1.72 -7.66
CA ARG A 42 -19.88 2.53 -6.91
C ARG A 42 -20.21 2.64 -5.42
N GLU A 43 -21.47 2.59 -5.02
CA GLU A 43 -21.91 2.73 -3.63
C GLU A 43 -21.77 1.40 -2.86
N ASN A 44 -22.08 0.27 -3.50
CA ASN A 44 -21.97 -1.05 -2.92
C ASN A 44 -20.51 -1.54 -2.82
N ARG A 45 -19.64 -1.17 -3.77
CA ARG A 45 -18.18 -1.41 -3.65
C ARG A 45 -17.60 -0.76 -2.39
N THR A 46 -18.22 0.32 -1.93
CA THR A 46 -17.68 1.13 -0.84
C THR A 46 -17.97 0.59 0.55
N GLU A 47 -18.92 -0.29 0.78
CA GLU A 47 -19.19 -0.78 2.14
C GLU A 47 -18.44 -2.08 2.47
N GLU A 48 -18.43 -3.05 1.55
CA GLU A 48 -17.91 -4.39 1.82
C GLU A 48 -16.37 -4.47 1.73
N TYR A 49 -15.74 -3.59 0.94
CA TYR A 49 -14.30 -3.63 0.66
C TYR A 49 -13.56 -2.39 1.13
N GLN A 50 -14.12 -1.63 2.08
CA GLN A 50 -13.45 -0.46 2.65
C GLN A 50 -12.61 -0.79 3.87
N LEU A 51 -11.59 0.04 4.09
CA LEU A 51 -10.94 0.11 5.40
C LEU A 51 -11.93 0.62 6.45
N ARG A 52 -11.99 -0.07 7.57
CA ARG A 52 -12.76 0.36 8.73
C ARG A 52 -12.23 1.66 9.31
N VAL A 53 -13.14 2.43 9.88
CA VAL A 53 -12.79 3.56 10.74
C VAL A 53 -12.44 3.00 12.12
N ILE A 54 -11.17 3.13 12.50
CA ILE A 54 -10.62 2.70 13.80
C ILE A 54 -10.78 3.84 14.81
N LYS A 55 -10.10 4.96 14.58
CA LYS A 55 -10.16 6.15 15.44
C LYS A 55 -9.69 7.38 14.69
N ARG A 56 -10.54 8.41 14.64
CA ARG A 56 -10.18 9.70 14.01
C ARG A 56 -9.13 10.41 14.85
N SER A 57 -8.09 10.93 14.19
CA SER A 57 -7.05 11.72 14.82
C SER A 57 -6.81 13.02 14.06
N ARG A 58 -6.69 14.13 14.78
CA ARG A 58 -6.20 15.40 14.22
C ARG A 58 -4.71 15.59 14.41
N VAL A 59 -4.05 14.73 15.19
CA VAL A 59 -2.59 14.75 15.35
C VAL A 59 -1.96 14.52 14.00
N GLU A 60 -0.97 15.33 13.68
CA GLU A 60 -0.31 15.26 12.38
C GLU A 60 0.75 14.15 12.40
N PRO A 61 0.72 13.21 11.44
CA PRO A 61 1.69 12.14 11.39
C PRO A 61 3.11 12.66 11.16
N LYS A 62 4.09 11.93 11.68
CA LYS A 62 5.52 12.20 11.52
C LYS A 62 6.20 10.99 10.87
N ALA A 63 7.35 11.21 10.25
CA ALA A 63 8.21 10.10 9.82
C ALA A 63 8.57 9.26 11.05
N GLY A 64 8.52 7.93 10.92
CA GLY A 64 8.69 6.99 12.02
C GLY A 64 7.40 6.59 12.74
N ASP A 65 6.28 7.31 12.53
CA ASP A 65 5.01 6.89 13.11
C ASP A 65 4.59 5.53 12.58
N VAL A 66 4.25 4.63 13.50
CA VAL A 66 3.69 3.31 13.21
C VAL A 66 2.18 3.41 13.37
N PHE A 67 1.46 3.01 12.33
CA PHE A 67 0.02 3.03 12.28
C PHE A 67 -0.54 1.65 11.95
N VAL A 68 -1.83 1.46 12.22
CA VAL A 68 -2.59 0.33 11.74
C VAL A 68 -3.72 0.75 10.82
N LEU A 69 -4.08 -0.15 9.92
CA LEU A 69 -5.28 -0.12 9.10
C LEU A 69 -6.02 -1.45 9.26
N SER A 70 -7.34 -1.44 9.08
CA SER A 70 -8.16 -2.61 9.34
C SER A 70 -9.13 -2.87 8.18
N PRO A 71 -9.01 -3.99 7.46
CA PRO A 71 -10.02 -4.40 6.49
C PRO A 71 -11.28 -4.99 7.17
N ARG A 72 -11.15 -5.54 8.40
CA ARG A 72 -12.26 -6.08 9.20
C ARG A 72 -11.92 -6.15 10.68
N GLU A 73 -12.94 -6.28 11.54
CA GLU A 73 -12.75 -6.44 12.99
C GLU A 73 -11.75 -7.52 13.35
N GLY A 74 -10.89 -7.24 14.33
CA GLY A 74 -9.90 -8.19 14.82
C GLY A 74 -8.76 -8.48 13.86
N LEU A 75 -8.66 -7.80 12.72
CA LEU A 75 -7.53 -7.87 11.79
C LEU A 75 -6.99 -6.45 11.54
N TYR A 76 -5.77 -6.22 12.02
CA TYR A 76 -5.05 -4.96 11.88
C TYR A 76 -3.70 -5.23 11.22
N PHE A 77 -3.48 -4.64 10.05
CA PHE A 77 -2.16 -4.63 9.42
C PHE A 77 -1.40 -3.37 9.82
N TYR A 78 -0.08 -3.48 9.91
CA TYR A 78 0.77 -2.36 10.27
C TYR A 78 1.27 -1.60 9.04
N GLY A 79 1.49 -0.31 9.23
CA GLY A 79 2.28 0.50 8.33
C GLY A 79 3.18 1.47 9.08
N LYS A 80 4.20 1.98 8.38
CA LYS A 80 5.14 2.99 8.89
C LYS A 80 5.14 4.18 7.94
N VAL A 81 5.13 5.39 8.50
CA VAL A 81 5.33 6.62 7.74
C VAL A 81 6.82 6.78 7.46
N MET A 82 7.23 6.64 6.21
CA MET A 82 8.64 6.77 5.81
C MET A 82 9.04 8.23 5.60
N VAL A 83 8.15 9.01 4.98
CA VAL A 83 8.33 10.44 4.76
C VAL A 83 7.03 11.16 5.09
N ALA A 84 7.12 12.18 5.94
CA ALA A 84 5.98 13.03 6.30
C ALA A 84 6.08 14.39 5.61
N LYS A 85 4.93 14.94 5.23
CA LYS A 85 4.80 16.26 4.60
C LYS A 85 5.75 16.42 3.40
N ILE A 86 5.60 15.52 2.44
CA ILE A 86 6.37 15.52 1.20
C ILE A 86 6.41 16.93 0.62
N LYS A 87 7.61 17.37 0.24
CA LYS A 87 7.83 18.56 -0.55
C LYS A 87 8.30 18.11 -1.93
N ASN A 88 7.53 18.46 -2.94
CA ASN A 88 7.75 18.07 -4.30
C ASN A 88 7.58 19.30 -5.21
N GLU A 89 8.66 19.65 -5.89
CA GLU A 89 8.70 20.83 -6.76
C GLU A 89 8.05 20.56 -8.12
N THR A 90 7.98 19.29 -8.53
CA THR A 90 7.49 18.87 -9.86
C THR A 90 6.01 18.53 -9.89
N ASN A 91 5.43 18.17 -8.74
CA ASN A 91 4.03 17.77 -8.61
C ASN A 91 3.45 18.30 -7.28
N SER A 92 2.75 19.43 -7.35
CA SER A 92 2.17 20.07 -6.17
C SER A 92 1.02 19.29 -5.55
N PHE A 93 0.37 18.36 -6.26
CA PHE A 93 -0.73 17.56 -5.73
C PHE A 93 -0.31 16.59 -4.62
N ILE A 94 0.98 16.24 -4.56
CA ILE A 94 1.53 15.38 -3.51
C ILE A 94 2.18 16.16 -2.37
N ASN A 95 2.19 17.51 -2.45
CA ASN A 95 2.72 18.33 -1.37
C ASN A 95 1.89 18.17 -0.09
N GLY A 96 2.57 17.96 1.04
CA GLY A 96 1.94 17.70 2.32
C GLY A 96 1.40 16.27 2.49
N ALA A 97 1.55 15.41 1.47
CA ALA A 97 1.23 14.00 1.58
C ALA A 97 2.31 13.22 2.35
N TYR A 98 2.10 11.91 2.49
CA TYR A 98 2.93 11.02 3.29
C TYR A 98 3.31 9.80 2.46
N SER A 99 4.58 9.43 2.45
CA SER A 99 5.03 8.15 1.91
C SER A 99 4.90 7.11 3.02
N VAL A 100 4.17 6.02 2.74
CA VAL A 100 3.91 4.96 3.71
C VAL A 100 4.24 3.59 3.14
N PHE A 101 4.69 2.73 4.03
CA PHE A 101 4.90 1.31 3.77
C PHE A 101 3.88 0.53 4.60
N ILE A 102 3.28 -0.50 4.03
CA ILE A 102 2.27 -1.33 4.70
C ILE A 102 2.72 -2.79 4.65
N PHE A 103 2.79 -3.41 5.81
CA PHE A 103 3.42 -4.71 6.04
C PHE A 103 2.39 -5.82 6.21
N LYS A 104 2.82 -7.07 6.00
CA LYS A 104 2.02 -8.27 6.24
C LYS A 104 1.91 -8.63 7.72
N CYS A 105 2.80 -8.11 8.58
CA CYS A 105 2.66 -8.29 10.02
C CYS A 105 1.34 -7.66 10.49
N LYS A 106 0.74 -8.28 11.50
CA LYS A 106 -0.64 -8.04 11.88
C LYS A 106 -0.88 -8.35 13.35
N SER A 107 -1.97 -7.82 13.89
CA SER A 107 -2.40 -8.04 15.26
C SER A 107 -3.92 -8.11 15.36
N ARG A 108 -4.41 -8.68 16.47
CA ARG A 108 -5.84 -8.68 16.81
C ARG A 108 -6.32 -7.37 17.43
N LYS A 109 -5.38 -6.52 17.86
CA LYS A 109 -5.65 -5.26 18.56
C LYS A 109 -4.83 -4.13 17.96
N PRO A 110 -5.35 -2.89 17.94
CA PRO A 110 -4.62 -1.73 17.42
C PRO A 110 -3.57 -1.24 18.44
N ASP A 111 -2.53 -2.03 18.66
CA ASP A 111 -1.37 -1.76 19.52
C ASP A 111 -0.08 -2.21 18.82
N MET A 112 1.08 -2.13 19.48
CA MET A 112 2.38 -2.49 18.89
C MET A 112 2.74 -3.98 18.98
N SER A 113 1.91 -4.84 19.58
CA SER A 113 2.30 -6.22 19.95
C SER A 113 2.66 -7.12 18.75
N GLY A 114 2.06 -6.89 17.59
CA GLY A 114 2.31 -7.63 16.36
C GLY A 114 3.27 -6.93 15.39
N TYR A 115 3.85 -5.79 15.76
CA TYR A 115 4.67 -5.00 14.85
C TYR A 115 6.03 -5.66 14.61
N LYS A 116 6.19 -6.23 13.42
CA LYS A 116 7.43 -6.88 12.94
C LYS A 116 7.59 -6.56 11.44
N PRO A 117 8.11 -5.38 11.08
CA PRO A 117 8.14 -4.94 9.68
C PRO A 117 9.09 -5.82 8.85
N ASP A 118 8.66 -6.18 7.63
CA ASP A 118 9.52 -6.79 6.62
C ASP A 118 9.43 -5.99 5.32
N TYR A 119 10.49 -5.23 5.03
CA TYR A 119 10.59 -4.37 3.86
C TYR A 119 10.73 -5.14 2.54
N ASN A 120 11.09 -6.43 2.58
CA ASN A 120 11.20 -7.27 1.39
C ASN A 120 9.88 -7.96 1.04
N ASN A 121 8.92 -7.98 1.97
CA ASN A 121 7.64 -8.67 1.82
C ASN A 121 6.47 -7.81 2.33
N LEU A 122 6.33 -6.64 1.73
CA LEU A 122 5.23 -5.72 2.01
C LEU A 122 3.87 -6.35 1.67
N LEU A 123 2.83 -5.92 2.39
CA LEU A 123 1.45 -6.28 2.04
C LEU A 123 1.08 -5.62 0.72
N ILE A 124 1.33 -4.32 0.58
CA ILE A 124 1.17 -3.61 -0.69
C ILE A 124 2.44 -2.82 -1.04
N PRO A 125 2.66 -2.49 -2.31
CA PRO A 125 3.73 -1.57 -2.70
C PRO A 125 3.68 -0.24 -1.92
N PRO A 126 4.82 0.47 -1.77
CA PRO A 126 4.84 1.80 -1.16
C PRO A 126 3.79 2.71 -1.76
N ALA A 127 3.13 3.49 -0.92
CA ALA A 127 2.03 4.37 -1.33
C ALA A 127 2.28 5.80 -0.88
N ILE A 128 1.78 6.76 -1.65
CA ILE A 128 1.69 8.16 -1.23
C ILE A 128 0.24 8.44 -0.84
N VAL A 129 0.01 8.82 0.41
CA VAL A 129 -1.33 9.02 0.96
C VAL A 129 -1.49 10.42 1.56
N PRO A 130 -2.66 11.06 1.45
CA PRO A 130 -2.94 12.33 2.10
C PRO A 130 -3.17 12.14 3.60
N ARG A 131 -3.05 13.23 4.36
CA ARG A 131 -3.38 13.28 5.80
C ARG A 131 -4.79 12.76 6.13
N TRP A 132 -5.70 12.81 5.15
CA TRP A 132 -7.10 12.43 5.31
C TRP A 132 -7.30 11.01 5.87
N TYR A 133 -6.38 10.07 5.64
CA TYR A 133 -6.47 8.73 6.21
C TYR A 133 -6.53 8.72 7.75
N TRP A 134 -5.77 9.60 8.39
CA TRP A 134 -5.76 9.75 9.85
C TRP A 134 -6.96 10.56 10.34
N THR A 135 -7.32 11.64 9.65
CA THR A 135 -8.46 12.48 10.08
C THR A 135 -9.80 11.78 9.88
N SER A 136 -9.91 10.89 8.88
CA SER A 136 -11.06 10.01 8.71
C SER A 136 -11.03 8.79 9.63
N GLY A 137 -9.89 8.52 10.28
CA GLY A 137 -9.68 7.42 11.23
C GLY A 137 -9.48 6.06 10.59
N ARG A 138 -9.13 5.99 9.29
CA ARG A 138 -8.83 4.74 8.58
C ARG A 138 -7.41 4.26 8.90
N PHE A 139 -6.49 5.19 9.12
CA PHE A 139 -5.20 4.94 9.74
C PHE A 139 -5.22 5.42 11.19
N TYR A 140 -4.68 4.61 12.09
CA TYR A 140 -4.58 4.94 13.50
C TYR A 140 -3.16 4.68 14.00
N ASN A 141 -2.50 5.71 14.53
CA ASN A 141 -1.16 5.59 15.10
C ASN A 141 -1.21 4.79 16.40
N VAL A 142 -0.32 3.81 16.51
CA VAL A 142 -0.20 2.89 17.65
C VAL A 142 1.16 2.98 18.33
N GLY A 143 2.14 3.61 17.69
CA GLY A 143 3.48 3.81 18.22
C GLY A 143 4.33 4.69 17.32
N HIS A 144 5.59 4.80 17.68
CA HIS A 144 6.60 5.55 16.92
C HIS A 144 7.94 4.82 17.04
N GLU A 145 8.58 4.59 15.90
CA GLU A 145 9.95 4.11 15.82
C GLU A 145 10.71 4.99 14.83
N GLU A 146 11.78 5.63 15.31
CA GLU A 146 12.61 6.50 14.49
C GLU A 146 13.07 5.80 13.20
N ILE A 147 13.24 6.59 12.13
CA ILE A 147 13.72 6.06 10.87
C ILE A 147 15.20 5.70 11.01
N THR A 148 15.51 4.40 10.87
CA THR A 148 16.87 3.90 11.02
C THR A 148 17.76 4.28 9.84
N GLU A 149 19.08 4.17 10.01
CA GLU A 149 20.02 4.40 8.92
C GLU A 149 19.87 3.37 7.78
N GLU A 150 19.49 2.14 8.11
CA GLU A 150 19.14 1.10 7.13
C GLU A 150 17.90 1.50 6.32
N GLU A 151 16.86 2.00 7.00
CA GLU A 151 15.62 2.45 6.38
C GLU A 151 15.84 3.64 5.44
N LYS A 152 16.71 4.59 5.81
CA LYS A 152 17.12 5.71 4.94
C LYS A 152 17.82 5.25 3.65
N ARG A 153 18.48 4.09 3.68
CA ARG A 153 19.20 3.50 2.54
C ARG A 153 18.33 2.56 1.70
N LEU A 154 17.04 2.41 2.00
CA LEU A 154 16.13 1.57 1.22
C LEU A 154 16.09 2.03 -0.24
N ASP A 155 16.30 1.08 -1.15
CA ASP A 155 16.24 1.27 -2.59
C ASP A 155 14.78 1.23 -3.06
N TYR A 156 14.05 2.31 -2.78
CA TYR A 156 12.65 2.46 -3.16
C TYR A 156 12.35 3.72 -3.97
N GLY A 157 11.27 3.67 -4.73
CA GLY A 157 10.73 4.82 -5.46
C GLY A 157 9.30 4.60 -5.93
N PHE A 158 8.87 5.42 -6.88
CA PHE A 158 7.53 5.45 -7.40
C PHE A 158 7.56 5.58 -8.91
N TYR A 159 6.75 4.77 -9.59
CA TYR A 159 6.67 4.72 -11.04
C TYR A 159 5.65 5.73 -11.56
N GLU A 160 6.11 6.68 -12.39
CA GLU A 160 5.26 7.64 -13.09
C GLU A 160 4.87 7.08 -14.47
N LYS A 161 3.72 6.41 -14.53
CA LYS A 161 3.21 5.74 -15.75
C LYS A 161 3.23 6.63 -16.99
N MET A 162 2.78 7.88 -16.89
CA MET A 162 2.65 8.79 -18.05
C MET A 162 3.99 9.11 -18.72
N ARG A 163 5.09 9.03 -17.97
CA ARG A 163 6.43 9.35 -18.46
C ARG A 163 7.36 8.13 -18.52
N ASN A 164 6.89 6.96 -18.07
CA ASN A 164 7.68 5.74 -17.95
C ASN A 164 9.02 5.95 -17.21
N ILE A 165 8.99 6.71 -16.12
CA ILE A 165 10.16 7.01 -15.28
C ILE A 165 9.88 6.68 -13.82
N PHE A 166 10.96 6.51 -13.05
CA PHE A 166 10.88 6.36 -11.60
C PHE A 166 11.28 7.65 -10.90
N ARG A 167 10.63 7.95 -9.79
CA ARG A 167 10.93 9.10 -8.93
C ARG A 167 10.97 8.70 -7.47
N LYS A 168 11.70 9.46 -6.65
CA LYS A 168 11.47 9.50 -5.19
C LYS A 168 10.22 10.32 -4.88
N GLU A 169 9.75 10.23 -3.64
CA GLU A 169 8.60 10.98 -3.14
C GLU A 169 8.75 12.50 -3.32
N ASP A 170 9.96 13.04 -3.23
CA ASP A 170 10.29 14.45 -3.43
C ASP A 170 10.32 14.88 -4.91
N GLY A 171 10.17 13.92 -5.84
CA GLY A 171 10.15 14.15 -7.29
C GLY A 171 11.50 13.93 -7.96
N THR A 172 12.56 13.64 -7.21
CA THR A 172 13.89 13.32 -7.75
C THR A 172 13.81 12.13 -8.70
N ILE A 173 14.27 12.30 -9.94
CA ILE A 173 14.28 11.23 -10.95
C ILE A 173 15.30 10.16 -10.56
N LEU A 174 14.87 8.90 -10.56
CA LEU A 174 15.73 7.75 -10.35
C LEU A 174 16.27 7.25 -11.70
N LYS A 175 17.59 7.09 -11.79
CA LYS A 175 18.28 6.64 -13.02
C LYS A 175 18.07 5.16 -13.34
N ARG A 176 17.56 4.39 -12.38
CA ARG A 176 17.32 2.94 -12.50
C ARG A 176 16.01 2.56 -11.83
N GLU A 177 15.47 1.42 -12.22
CA GLU A 177 14.36 0.80 -11.52
C GLU A 177 14.79 0.44 -10.08
N PRO A 178 14.11 0.96 -9.05
CA PRO A 178 14.41 0.63 -7.65
C PRO A 178 13.92 -0.78 -7.32
N LYS A 179 14.46 -1.38 -6.25
CA LYS A 179 14.04 -2.74 -5.81
C LYS A 179 12.60 -2.77 -5.32
N ILE A 180 12.16 -1.71 -4.65
CA ILE A 180 10.81 -1.58 -4.10
C ILE A 180 10.16 -0.37 -4.77
N TRP A 181 9.01 -0.53 -5.40
CA TRP A 181 8.30 0.63 -5.94
C TRP A 181 6.80 0.47 -5.93
N GLY A 182 6.09 1.59 -5.82
CA GLY A 182 4.65 1.72 -6.06
C GLY A 182 4.35 2.74 -7.15
N GLY A 183 3.08 3.12 -7.30
CA GLY A 183 2.67 4.12 -8.29
C GLY A 183 2.96 5.55 -7.83
N TYR A 184 3.41 6.42 -8.72
CA TYR A 184 3.65 7.83 -8.43
C TYR A 184 2.34 8.62 -8.49
N GLY A 185 1.84 9.00 -7.32
CA GLY A 185 0.62 9.78 -7.17
C GLY A 185 -0.12 9.45 -5.87
N ILE A 186 -1.13 10.26 -5.55
CA ILE A 186 -1.96 10.01 -4.38
C ILE A 186 -2.74 8.69 -4.55
N THR A 187 -2.53 7.75 -3.63
CA THR A 187 -3.31 6.53 -3.53
C THR A 187 -4.57 6.77 -2.70
N THR A 188 -5.73 6.61 -3.33
CA THR A 188 -7.03 6.77 -2.67
C THR A 188 -7.31 5.63 -1.70
N TYR A 189 -8.21 5.86 -0.73
CA TYR A 189 -8.57 4.83 0.23
C TYR A 189 -9.20 3.60 -0.42
N ILE A 190 -9.91 3.79 -1.54
CA ILE A 190 -10.42 2.71 -2.37
C ILE A 190 -9.25 1.90 -2.95
N GLY A 191 -8.21 2.58 -3.44
CA GLY A 191 -7.00 1.93 -3.96
C GLY A 191 -6.27 1.10 -2.90
N ILE A 192 -6.07 1.64 -1.69
CA ILE A 192 -5.46 0.88 -0.59
C ILE A 192 -6.35 -0.29 -0.19
N ALA A 193 -7.66 -0.07 -0.03
CA ALA A 193 -8.56 -1.13 0.41
C ALA A 193 -8.66 -2.26 -0.63
N TYR A 194 -8.79 -1.92 -1.92
CA TYR A 194 -8.74 -2.89 -3.02
C TYR A 194 -7.42 -3.67 -3.01
N ALA A 195 -6.28 -2.98 -2.84
CA ALA A 195 -4.98 -3.65 -2.80
C ALA A 195 -4.89 -4.61 -1.62
N VAL A 196 -5.30 -4.21 -0.41
CA VAL A 196 -5.31 -5.09 0.78
C VAL A 196 -6.23 -6.29 0.58
N GLN A 197 -7.44 -6.09 0.06
CA GLN A 197 -8.40 -7.16 -0.17
C GLN A 197 -7.91 -8.15 -1.23
N ARG A 198 -7.29 -7.64 -2.30
CA ARG A 198 -6.64 -8.49 -3.31
C ARG A 198 -5.60 -9.41 -2.69
N GLU A 199 -4.79 -8.89 -1.76
CA GLU A 199 -3.79 -9.72 -1.06
C GLU A 199 -4.44 -10.77 -0.17
N LEU A 200 -5.55 -10.45 0.51
CA LEU A 200 -6.31 -11.42 1.31
C LEU A 200 -6.94 -12.52 0.46
N VAL A 201 -7.34 -12.21 -0.78
CA VAL A 201 -7.84 -13.22 -1.74
C VAL A 201 -6.69 -14.11 -2.23
N ILE A 202 -5.54 -13.50 -2.55
CA ILE A 202 -4.34 -14.23 -2.99
C ILE A 202 -3.82 -15.16 -1.89
N ASP A 203 -3.80 -14.66 -0.65
CA ASP A 203 -3.28 -15.36 0.51
C ASP A 203 -4.24 -15.22 1.71
N PRO A 204 -5.21 -16.14 1.85
CA PRO A 204 -6.16 -16.11 2.96
C PRO A 204 -5.52 -16.28 4.34
N SER A 205 -4.32 -16.88 4.42
CA SER A 205 -3.60 -17.02 5.70
C SER A 205 -3.26 -15.65 6.31
N LEU A 206 -3.23 -14.59 5.49
CA LEU A 206 -3.11 -13.20 5.97
C LEU A 206 -4.26 -12.80 6.90
N ALA A 207 -5.40 -13.49 6.87
CA ALA A 207 -6.52 -13.26 7.78
C ALA A 207 -6.47 -14.09 9.08
N GLU A 208 -5.68 -15.15 9.09
CA GLU A 208 -5.61 -16.12 10.19
C GLU A 208 -4.54 -15.69 11.19
N PHE A 209 -4.65 -16.12 12.44
CA PHE A 209 -3.58 -15.96 13.42
C PHE A 209 -3.14 -17.36 13.82
N ASP A 210 -1.83 -17.59 13.79
CA ASP A 210 -1.27 -18.83 14.32
C ASP A 210 -1.77 -19.02 15.76
N GLU A 211 -2.36 -20.18 16.04
CA GLU A 211 -2.85 -20.58 17.37
C GLU A 211 -1.70 -20.81 18.35
#